data_AF-A0A255R2P9-F1
#
_entry.id   AF-A0A255R2P9-F1
#
_cell.length_a   1.000
_cell.length_b   1.000
_cell.length_c   1.000
_cell.angle_alpha   90.00
_cell.angle_beta   90.00
_cell.angle_gamma   90.00
#
_symmetry.space_group_name_H-M   'P 1'
#
loop_
_entity.id
_entity.type
_entity.pdbx_description
1 polymer ?
#
loop_
_entity_poly.entity_id
_entity_poly.type
_entity_poly.pdbx_seq_one_letter_code
_entity_poly.pdbx_strand_id
1 'polypeptide(L)'
;MFATPNASGLGTHQSLGLPPCSIRVLFGIRCPMCGMTTSWANLVRGQVWAAASASVTGCLLAFYSLYALFLAVQSAVLGMLPSPSQVRTATWVLIGIQLLIVAEWLYRLN
;
A
#
# COMPACT_ATOMS: atom_id res chain seq x y z
N MET A 1 -2.78 6.48 18.48
CA MET A 1 -2.12 7.53 17.67
C MET A 1 -2.20 7.09 16.21
N PHE A 2 -3.11 7.66 15.41
CA PHE A 2 -3.28 7.26 14.01
C PHE A 2 -2.40 8.13 13.11
N ALA A 3 -1.63 7.53 12.20
CA ALA A 3 -0.74 8.25 11.28
C ALA A 3 -1.49 9.36 10.55
N THR A 4 -1.04 10.62 10.65
CA THR A 4 -1.66 11.77 9.99
C THR A 4 -1.12 11.89 8.56
N PRO A 5 -1.98 11.83 7.53
CA PRO A 5 -1.53 11.90 6.15
C PRO A 5 -0.87 13.25 5.88
N ASN A 6 0.31 13.23 5.28
CA ASN A 6 1.04 14.44 4.92
C ASN A 6 0.51 14.99 3.57
N ALA A 7 0.27 16.30 3.50
CA ALA A 7 -0.20 16.99 2.31
C ALA A 7 0.72 16.83 1.08
N SER A 8 2.02 16.60 1.29
CA SER A 8 2.98 16.31 0.22
C SER A 8 2.83 14.91 -0.40
N GLY A 9 1.92 14.08 0.11
CA GLY A 9 1.73 12.69 -0.32
C GLY A 9 2.81 11.73 0.22
N LEU A 10 3.79 12.22 0.99
CA LEU A 10 5.00 11.48 1.38
C LEU A 10 5.31 11.63 2.88
N GLY A 11 6.15 10.75 3.41
CA GLY A 11 6.75 10.96 4.73
C GLY A 11 5.82 10.75 5.92
N THR A 12 4.60 10.24 5.71
CA THR A 12 3.68 9.89 6.82
C THR A 12 4.31 8.89 7.81
N HIS A 13 5.25 8.06 7.37
CA HIS A 13 6.05 7.20 8.25
C HIS A 13 6.89 7.99 9.27
N GLN A 14 7.35 9.21 8.95
CA GLN A 14 8.14 10.05 9.88
C GLN A 14 7.30 10.53 11.05
N SER A 15 5.99 10.74 10.85
CA SER A 15 5.06 11.04 11.95
C SER A 15 4.91 9.87 12.95
N LEU A 16 5.33 8.66 12.54
CA LEU A 16 5.38 7.47 13.40
C LEU A 16 6.75 7.29 14.08
N GLY A 17 7.67 8.26 13.94
CA GLY A 17 9.03 8.18 14.48
C GLY A 17 10.01 7.36 13.63
N LEU A 18 9.62 6.94 12.42
CA LEU A 18 10.50 6.22 11.50
C LEU A 18 11.46 7.19 10.80
N PRO A 19 12.70 6.75 10.49
CA PRO A 19 13.67 7.58 9.79
C PRO A 19 13.18 7.98 8.39
N PRO A 20 13.70 9.09 7.83
CA PRO A 20 13.41 9.46 6.45
C PRO A 20 13.89 8.37 5.47
N CYS A 21 13.21 8.26 4.33
CA CYS A 21 13.62 7.32 3.29
C CYS A 21 15.05 7.61 2.80
N SER A 22 15.98 6.69 3.07
CA SER A 22 17.38 6.82 2.69
C SER A 22 17.58 7.04 1.19
N ILE A 23 16.76 6.41 0.33
CA ILE A 23 16.86 6.60 -1.13
C ILE A 23 16.60 8.06 -1.51
N ARG A 24 15.61 8.69 -0.88
CA ARG A 24 15.28 10.10 -1.13
C ARG A 24 16.37 11.04 -0.60
N VAL A 25 16.97 10.71 0.53
CA VAL A 25 18.04 11.50 1.14
C VAL A 25 19.35 11.38 0.36
N LEU A 26 19.71 10.17 -0.06
CA LEU A 26 20.99 9.88 -0.72
C LEU A 26 20.96 10.18 -2.23
N PHE A 27 19.88 9.83 -2.91
CA PHE A 27 19.80 9.90 -4.38
C PHE A 27 18.84 11.00 -4.88
N GLY A 28 18.14 11.70 -3.98
CA GLY A 28 17.16 12.74 -4.35
C GLY A 28 15.88 12.21 -5.02
N ILE A 29 15.83 10.93 -5.38
CA ILE A 29 14.68 10.30 -6.06
C ILE A 29 13.71 9.66 -5.07
N ARG A 30 12.43 9.56 -5.45
CA ARG A 30 11.45 8.78 -4.68
C ARG A 30 11.76 7.29 -4.86
N CYS A 31 11.68 6.52 -3.77
CA CYS A 31 11.69 5.07 -3.82
C CYS A 31 10.35 4.51 -4.36
N PRO A 32 10.29 3.26 -4.85
CA PRO A 32 9.04 2.67 -5.34
C PRO A 32 7.94 2.59 -4.28
N MET A 33 8.32 2.51 -2.99
CA MET A 33 7.38 2.44 -1.86
C MET A 33 7.01 3.82 -1.29
N CYS A 34 7.62 4.89 -1.79
CA CYS A 34 7.51 6.22 -1.20
C CYS A 34 6.11 6.80 -1.48
N GLY A 35 5.31 6.93 -0.42
CA GLY A 35 3.93 7.43 -0.49
C GLY A 35 2.87 6.40 -0.07
N MET A 36 3.23 5.11 0.03
CA MET A 36 2.28 4.07 0.41
C MET A 36 1.68 4.27 1.81
N THR A 37 2.49 4.65 2.80
CA THR A 37 1.98 4.91 4.16
C THR A 37 1.04 6.10 4.22
N THR A 38 1.27 7.12 3.39
CA THR A 38 0.33 8.24 3.24
C THR A 38 -0.97 7.79 2.58
N SER A 39 -0.87 6.96 1.53
CA SER A 39 -2.02 6.36 0.85
C SER A 39 -2.90 5.57 1.82
N TRP A 40 -2.29 4.73 2.67
CA TRP A 40 -3.00 3.97 3.70
C TRP A 40 -3.64 4.88 4.76
N ALA A 41 -2.94 5.92 5.20
CA ALA A 41 -3.49 6.90 6.15
C ALA A 41 -4.72 7.63 5.59
N ASN A 42 -4.75 7.92 4.28
CA ASN A 42 -5.91 8.48 3.59
C ASN A 42 -7.05 7.46 3.45
N LEU A 43 -6.74 6.20 3.13
CA LEU A 43 -7.75 5.13 3.00
C LEU A 43 -8.46 4.83 4.32
N VAL A 44 -7.74 4.77 5.44
CA VAL A 44 -8.33 4.58 6.78
C VAL A 44 -9.32 5.71 7.13
N ARG A 45 -9.17 6.88 6.50
CA ARG A 45 -10.06 8.04 6.64
C ARG A 45 -11.16 8.11 5.57
N GLY A 46 -11.30 7.08 4.73
CA GLY A 46 -12.26 7.05 3.63
C GLY A 46 -11.89 7.94 2.43
N GLN A 47 -10.69 8.52 2.41
CA GLN A 47 -10.25 9.44 1.36
C GLN A 47 -9.57 8.71 0.21
N VAL A 48 -10.35 7.94 -0.56
CA VAL A 48 -9.82 7.06 -1.64
C VAL A 48 -9.07 7.85 -2.71
N TRP A 49 -9.59 9.02 -3.12
CA TRP A 49 -8.93 9.87 -4.11
C TRP A 49 -7.58 10.43 -3.62
N ALA A 50 -7.53 10.88 -2.37
CA ALA A 50 -6.29 11.34 -1.74
C ALA A 50 -5.29 10.19 -1.51
N ALA A 51 -5.80 8.96 -1.36
CA ALA A 51 -4.94 7.78 -1.26
C ALA A 51 -4.30 7.43 -2.61
N ALA A 52 -5.10 7.41 -3.68
CA ALA A 52 -4.62 7.13 -5.03
C ALA A 52 -3.64 8.21 -5.53
N SER A 53 -3.88 9.48 -5.20
CA SER A 53 -2.95 10.57 -5.57
C SER A 53 -1.59 10.44 -4.87
N ALA A 54 -1.57 9.95 -3.63
CA ALA A 54 -0.33 9.69 -2.89
C ALA A 54 0.43 8.47 -3.46
N SER A 55 -0.26 7.36 -3.71
CA SER A 55 0.30 6.16 -4.36
C SER A 55 -0.86 5.27 -4.83
N VAL A 56 -0.92 5.02 -6.15
CA VAL A 56 -1.98 4.17 -6.74
C VAL A 56 -1.77 2.73 -6.30
N THR A 57 -0.54 2.24 -6.38
CA THR A 57 -0.20 0.88 -5.95
C THR A 57 -0.33 0.68 -4.45
N GLY A 58 -0.03 1.70 -3.63
CA GLY A 58 -0.31 1.69 -2.19
C GLY A 58 -1.81 1.53 -1.90
N CYS A 59 -2.66 2.20 -2.69
CA CYS A 59 -4.12 2.09 -2.60
C CYS A 59 -4.61 0.68 -2.97
N LEU A 60 -4.10 0.12 -4.09
CA LEU A 60 -4.41 -1.26 -4.50
C LEU A 60 -3.98 -2.30 -3.45
N LEU A 61 -2.79 -2.13 -2.87
CA LEU A 61 -2.28 -3.03 -1.83
C LEU A 61 -3.12 -2.98 -0.54
N ALA A 62 -3.67 -1.82 -0.20
CA ALA A 62 -4.58 -1.70 0.94
C ALA A 62 -5.89 -2.46 0.71
N PHE A 63 -6.49 -2.36 -0.49
CA PHE A 63 -7.68 -3.16 -0.84
C PHE A 63 -7.38 -4.66 -0.86
N TYR A 64 -6.21 -5.06 -1.39
CA TYR A 64 -5.74 -6.44 -1.30
C TYR A 64 -5.65 -6.91 0.16
N SER A 65 -5.13 -6.06 1.05
CA SER A 65 -5.00 -6.37 2.47
C SER A 65 -6.36 -6.50 3.16
N LEU A 66 -7.36 -5.69 2.78
CA LEU A 66 -8.74 -5.83 3.28
C LEU A 66 -9.36 -7.16 2.84
N TYR A 67 -9.14 -7.58 1.60
CA TYR A 67 -9.60 -8.88 1.11
C TYR A 67 -8.90 -10.03 1.83
N ALA A 68 -7.58 -9.94 2.04
CA ALA A 68 -6.82 -10.93 2.81
C ALA A 68 -7.31 -11.02 4.26
N LEU A 69 -7.60 -9.87 4.90
CA LEU A 69 -8.19 -9.82 6.24
C LEU A 69 -9.56 -10.50 6.28
N PHE A 70 -10.42 -10.25 5.28
CA PHE A 70 -11.72 -10.90 5.17
C PHE A 70 -11.59 -12.43 5.13
N LEU A 71 -10.69 -12.97 4.29
CA LEU A 71 -10.44 -14.42 4.22
C LEU A 71 -9.86 -14.97 5.54
N ALA A 72 -8.97 -14.23 6.19
CA ALA A 72 -8.40 -14.62 7.48
C ALA A 72 -9.47 -14.69 8.58
N VAL A 73 -10.36 -13.69 8.65
CA VAL A 73 -11.48 -13.67 9.59
C VAL A 73 -12.46 -14.81 9.31
N GLN A 74 -12.80 -15.04 8.04
CA GLN A 74 -13.65 -16.17 7.64
C GLN A 74 -13.02 -17.51 8.08
N SER A 75 -11.71 -17.68 7.88
CA SER A 75 -11.00 -18.89 8.29
C SER A 75 -11.00 -19.07 9.80
N ALA A 76 -10.77 -17.98 10.55
CA ALA A 76 -10.69 -18.00 12.00
C ALA A 76 -12.05 -18.19 12.70
N VAL A 77 -13.12 -17.60 12.15
CA VAL A 77 -14.45 -17.59 12.78
C VAL A 77 -15.31 -18.76 12.28
N LEU A 78 -15.25 -19.09 10.99
CA LEU A 78 -16.12 -20.09 10.36
C LEU A 78 -15.39 -21.41 10.09
N GLY A 79 -14.07 -21.49 10.30
CA GLY A 79 -13.27 -22.67 9.97
C GLY A 79 -13.15 -22.94 8.46
N MET A 80 -13.56 -21.97 7.64
CA MET A 80 -13.57 -22.11 6.18
C MET A 80 -12.26 -21.61 5.59
N LEU A 81 -11.39 -22.53 5.22
CA LEU A 81 -10.15 -22.19 4.54
C LEU A 81 -10.41 -21.68 3.11
N PRO A 82 -9.63 -20.71 2.62
CA PRO A 82 -9.74 -20.26 1.24
C PRO A 82 -9.41 -21.40 0.29
N SER A 83 -10.19 -21.51 -0.79
CA SER A 83 -9.97 -22.54 -1.79
C SER A 83 -8.62 -22.33 -2.50
N PRO A 84 -8.02 -23.39 -3.06
CA PRO A 84 -6.77 -23.27 -3.81
C PRO A 84 -6.85 -22.28 -4.98
N SER A 85 -8.02 -22.12 -5.61
CA SER A 85 -8.23 -21.12 -6.66
C SER A 85 -8.25 -19.70 -6.10
N GLN A 86 -8.87 -19.46 -4.94
CA GLN A 86 -8.85 -18.16 -4.27
C GLN A 86 -7.42 -17.76 -3.90
N VAL A 87 -6.64 -18.68 -3.32
CA VAL A 87 -5.23 -18.44 -2.97
C VAL A 87 -4.41 -18.14 -4.23
N ARG A 88 -4.57 -18.95 -5.29
CA ARG A 88 -3.84 -18.75 -6.55
C ARG A 88 -4.16 -17.39 -7.18
N THR A 89 -5.43 -17.01 -7.22
CA THR A 89 -5.85 -15.70 -7.75
C THR A 89 -5.28 -14.55 -6.91
N ALA A 90 -5.35 -14.65 -5.57
CA ALA A 90 -4.77 -13.64 -4.68
C ALA A 90 -3.26 -13.50 -4.91
N THR A 91 -2.53 -14.60 -5.06
CA THR A 91 -1.09 -14.59 -5.36
C THR A 91 -0.80 -13.90 -6.70
N TRP A 92 -1.53 -14.22 -7.76
CA TRP A 92 -1.34 -13.56 -9.05
C TRP A 92 -1.66 -12.07 -9.01
N VAL A 93 -2.71 -11.67 -8.29
CA VAL A 93 -3.05 -10.26 -8.06
C VAL A 93 -1.90 -9.56 -7.31
N LEU A 94 -1.35 -10.18 -6.26
CA LEU A 94 -0.24 -9.63 -5.49
C LEU A 94 1.02 -9.46 -6.36
N ILE A 95 1.34 -10.43 -7.22
CA ILE A 95 2.42 -10.33 -8.20
C ILE A 95 2.15 -9.16 -9.17
N GLY A 96 0.93 -9.04 -9.68
CA GLY A 96 0.52 -7.92 -10.52
C GLY A 96 0.73 -6.57 -9.84
N ILE A 97 0.34 -6.43 -8.57
CA ILE A 97 0.57 -5.22 -7.77
C ILE A 97 2.07 -4.91 -7.65
N GLN A 98 2.92 -5.91 -7.41
CA GLN A 98 4.38 -5.71 -7.34
C GLN A 98 4.98 -5.22 -8.65
N LEU A 99 4.52 -5.74 -9.79
CA LEU A 99 4.93 -5.25 -11.10
C LEU A 99 4.45 -3.81 -11.33
N LEU A 100 3.22 -3.49 -10.93
CA LEU A 100 2.68 -2.14 -11.00
C LEU A 100 3.43 -1.15 -10.12
N ILE A 101 3.96 -1.57 -8.95
CA ILE A 101 4.80 -0.73 -8.08
C ILE A 101 6.03 -0.25 -8.84
N VAL A 102 6.70 -1.16 -9.54
CA VAL A 102 7.88 -0.83 -10.35
C VAL A 102 7.51 0.04 -11.54
N ALA A 103 6.40 -0.27 -12.22
CA ALA A 103 5.93 0.53 -13.36
C ALA A 103 5.53 1.96 -12.96
N GLU A 104 4.77 2.12 -11.86
CA GLU A 104 4.41 3.42 -11.29
C GLU A 104 5.67 4.21 -10.90
N TRP A 105 6.67 3.54 -10.34
CA TRP A 105 7.94 4.16 -9.99
C TRP A 105 8.71 4.66 -11.22
N LEU A 106 8.87 3.82 -12.24
CA LEU A 106 9.53 4.19 -13.50
C LEU A 106 8.82 5.37 -14.16
N TYR A 107 7.48 5.37 -14.17
CA TYR A 107 6.69 6.48 -14.68
C TYR A 107 6.92 7.79 -13.91
N ARG A 108 7.13 7.71 -12.59
CA ARG A 108 7.41 8.89 -11.73
C ARG A 108 8.86 9.38 -11.80
N LEU A 109 9.77 8.59 -12.37
CA LEU A 109 11.18 8.95 -12.55
C LEU A 109 11.44 9.68 -13.87
N ASN A 110 10.61 9.42 -14.89
CA ASN A 110 10.66 10.06 -16.19
C ASN A 110 9.90 11.40 -16.18
#